data_AF-M5RZZ5-F1
#
_entry.id   AF-M5RZZ5-F1
#
_cell.length_a   1.000
_cell.length_b   1.000
_cell.length_c   1.000
_cell.angle_alpha   90.00
_cell.angle_beta   90.00
_cell.angle_gamma   90.00
#
_symmetry.space_group_name_H-M   'P 1'
#
loop_
_entity.id
_entity.type
_entity.pdbx_description
1 polymer ?
#
loop_
_entity_poly.entity_id
_entity_poly.type
_entity_poly.pdbx_seq_one_letter_code
_entity_poly.pdbx_strand_id
1 'polypeptide(L)'
;MRFMLLFCLTGFAWLLATPTATAQIVIRNSSSDTISNRINAQANLMKAEGERNRSLAEARLLFAESEIKLVEAASKKVDLKLKVMQNYWNMQEEYDVRKWNKLAADIENRRKPMVEQRSRVASLFDRAFSDPANSRYAVRNGNLFNFLLDQINAQQNGFLSGGDLSPGISANLPLLDDQTLDAIQVQTPSSGGSIAVSLTSPLPQLFTTWPFLFRDPDFTAERDAMTELAEQMLSRKLTPELQFAASEKFTSAFEAISSKFYHRYPPNKRKGLSLAQWRRINDAEAFLRRVNQTVMQAADADVNAIQRTAYTDAYPPEHRNIATLSKFMLQNGIEFGKAKPGTEFVYEQMIPQFRELLARLEINPNEEWIADAVVNMDLAKEVRDEPAPVPPQATNDDDDAFKGNGQDE
;
A
#
# COMPACT_ATOMS: atom_id res chain seq x y z
N MET A 1 -35.08 -61.12 -13.76
CA MET A 1 -34.76 -61.53 -15.15
C MET A 1 -33.50 -62.37 -15.06
N ARG A 2 -33.61 -63.71 -15.16
CA ARG A 2 -33.45 -64.50 -16.41
C ARG A 2 -32.01 -64.38 -16.93
N PHE A 3 -31.16 -65.39 -17.11
CA PHE A 3 -31.16 -66.87 -17.14
C PHE A 3 -29.66 -67.23 -16.93
N MET A 4 -29.22 -68.13 -16.04
CA MET A 4 -29.30 -69.60 -16.12
C MET A 4 -28.67 -70.19 -17.40
N LEU A 5 -27.46 -70.74 -17.30
CA LEU A 5 -27.10 -72.15 -17.60
C LEU A 5 -25.56 -72.33 -17.45
N LEU A 6 -25.04 -73.09 -16.47
CA LEU A 6 -24.95 -74.57 -16.37
C LEU A 6 -23.84 -75.18 -17.25
N PHE A 7 -22.78 -75.69 -16.62
CA PHE A 7 -22.33 -77.10 -16.61
C PHE A 7 -21.07 -77.15 -15.70
N CYS A 8 -21.08 -77.81 -14.53
CA CYS A 8 -20.84 -79.25 -14.32
C CYS A 8 -19.49 -79.70 -14.90
N LEU A 9 -18.63 -80.48 -14.24
CA LEU A 9 -18.70 -81.37 -13.09
C LEU A 9 -17.26 -81.85 -12.84
N THR A 10 -16.99 -82.37 -11.63
CA THR A 10 -15.96 -83.39 -11.31
C THR A 10 -14.50 -83.04 -11.57
N GLY A 11 -13.62 -82.98 -10.57
CA GLY A 11 -13.40 -84.02 -9.57
C GLY A 11 -12.47 -85.08 -10.17
N PHE A 12 -11.21 -85.12 -9.74
CA PHE A 12 -10.48 -86.38 -9.62
C PHE A 12 -9.22 -86.18 -8.77
N ALA A 13 -9.23 -86.82 -7.60
CA ALA A 13 -8.06 -87.11 -6.81
C ALA A 13 -7.19 -88.13 -7.56
N TRP A 14 -5.91 -87.83 -7.74
CA TRP A 14 -4.80 -88.79 -7.90
C TRP A 14 -3.74 -88.27 -6.94
N LEU A 15 -3.54 -88.79 -5.73
CA LEU A 15 -3.18 -90.16 -5.35
C LEU A 15 -2.16 -90.78 -6.30
N LEU A 16 -0.99 -90.15 -6.40
CA LEU A 16 0.20 -90.83 -6.89
C LEU A 16 0.71 -91.74 -5.76
N ALA A 17 0.28 -93.00 -5.88
CA ALA A 17 0.81 -94.15 -5.19
C ALA A 17 2.34 -94.11 -5.20
N THR A 18 2.93 -94.19 -4.01
CA THR A 18 4.30 -94.66 -3.85
C THR A 18 4.35 -96.12 -4.31
N PRO A 19 5.12 -96.49 -5.35
CA PRO A 19 5.42 -97.90 -5.55
C PRO A 19 6.42 -98.33 -4.46
N THR A 20 5.90 -99.03 -3.46
CA THR A 20 6.69 -99.96 -2.65
C THR A 20 7.17 -101.08 -3.57
N ALA A 21 8.28 -100.84 -4.25
CA ALA A 21 9.01 -101.87 -4.97
C ALA A 21 9.69 -102.78 -3.94
N THR A 22 9.10 -103.95 -3.73
CA THR A 22 9.72 -105.11 -3.11
C THR A 22 10.98 -105.48 -3.91
N ALA A 23 12.14 -105.08 -3.41
CA ALA A 23 13.42 -105.54 -3.91
C ALA A 23 13.54 -107.06 -3.64
N GLN A 24 13.27 -107.87 -4.67
CA GLN A 24 13.68 -109.26 -4.70
C GLN A 24 15.21 -109.32 -4.65
N ILE A 25 15.75 -109.78 -3.54
CA ILE A 25 17.15 -110.18 -3.41
C ILE A 25 17.31 -111.47 -4.22
N VAL A 26 17.67 -111.32 -5.51
CA VAL A 26 18.20 -112.41 -6.33
C VAL A 26 19.70 -112.44 -6.11
N ILE A 27 20.15 -113.39 -5.29
CA ILE A 27 21.56 -113.73 -5.14
C ILE A 27 21.99 -114.44 -6.42
N ARG A 28 22.63 -113.70 -7.34
CA ARG A 28 23.49 -114.27 -8.38
C ARG A 28 24.87 -113.64 -8.28
N ASN A 29 25.83 -114.49 -7.92
CA ASN A 29 27.26 -114.22 -7.90
C ASN A 29 27.73 -113.74 -9.28
N SER A 30 28.00 -112.44 -9.41
CA SER A 30 29.13 -111.94 -10.18
C SER A 30 29.63 -110.64 -9.53
N SER A 31 30.84 -110.68 -8.97
CA SER A 31 31.44 -109.60 -8.18
C SER A 31 31.85 -108.37 -9.01
N SER A 32 31.65 -108.40 -10.33
CA SER A 32 32.04 -107.35 -11.28
C SER A 32 30.93 -106.31 -11.52
N ASP A 33 29.66 -106.72 -11.61
CA ASP A 33 28.56 -105.82 -12.01
C ASP A 33 28.05 -104.92 -10.88
N THR A 34 28.14 -105.38 -9.63
CA THR A 34 27.78 -104.58 -8.44
C THR A 34 28.78 -103.45 -8.17
N ILE A 35 30.05 -103.67 -8.48
CA ILE A 35 31.10 -102.65 -8.37
C ILE A 35 30.92 -101.60 -9.48
N SER A 36 30.72 -102.03 -10.72
CA SER A 36 30.47 -101.11 -11.86
C SER A 36 29.22 -100.26 -11.66
N ASN A 37 28.12 -100.85 -11.17
CA ASN A 37 26.90 -100.09 -10.87
C ASN A 37 27.09 -99.10 -9.71
N ARG A 38 27.90 -99.45 -8.70
CA ARG A 38 28.24 -98.54 -7.59
C ARG A 38 29.13 -97.40 -8.05
N ILE A 39 30.11 -97.66 -8.92
CA ILE A 39 30.99 -96.65 -9.52
C ILE A 39 30.17 -95.69 -10.40
N ASN A 40 29.27 -96.21 -11.24
CA ASN A 40 28.40 -95.38 -12.08
C ASN A 40 27.40 -94.57 -11.24
N ALA A 41 26.85 -95.14 -10.17
CA ALA A 41 25.99 -94.41 -9.24
C ALA A 41 26.75 -93.32 -8.48
N GLN A 42 27.99 -93.57 -8.05
CA GLN A 42 28.86 -92.58 -7.42
C GLN A 42 29.27 -91.48 -8.40
N ALA A 43 29.61 -91.82 -9.65
CA ALA A 43 29.92 -90.84 -10.68
C ALA A 43 28.71 -89.96 -11.02
N ASN A 44 27.52 -90.52 -11.09
CA ASN A 44 26.28 -89.77 -11.28
C ASN A 44 25.96 -88.86 -10.09
N LEU A 45 26.19 -89.32 -8.86
CA LEU A 45 26.05 -88.48 -7.67
C LEU A 45 27.06 -87.33 -7.66
N MET A 46 28.34 -87.59 -7.98
CA MET A 46 29.37 -86.55 -8.08
C MET A 46 29.05 -85.55 -9.20
N LYS A 47 28.50 -86.00 -10.32
CA LYS A 47 28.06 -85.12 -11.42
C LYS A 47 26.87 -84.26 -11.00
N ALA A 48 25.86 -84.85 -10.37
CA ALA A 48 24.69 -84.11 -9.86
C ALA A 48 25.09 -83.11 -8.75
N GLU A 49 26.06 -83.46 -7.91
CA GLU A 49 26.61 -82.56 -6.89
C GLU A 49 27.42 -81.42 -7.51
N GLY A 50 28.20 -81.70 -8.57
CA GLY A 50 28.90 -80.69 -9.36
C GLY A 50 27.95 -79.72 -10.07
N GLU A 51 26.88 -80.23 -10.69
CA GLU A 51 25.83 -79.42 -11.33
C GLU A 51 25.07 -78.57 -10.31
N ARG A 52 24.74 -79.15 -9.14
CA ARG A 52 24.14 -78.41 -8.01
C ARG A 52 25.06 -77.32 -7.47
N ASN A 53 26.36 -77.58 -7.33
CA ASN A 53 27.30 -76.59 -6.84
C ASN A 53 27.51 -75.45 -7.84
N ARG A 54 27.50 -75.77 -9.14
CA ARG A 54 27.53 -74.77 -10.21
C ARG A 54 26.27 -73.90 -10.20
N SER A 55 25.08 -74.48 -10.11
CA SER A 55 23.83 -73.71 -10.07
C SER A 55 23.71 -72.85 -8.81
N LEU A 56 24.19 -73.34 -7.65
CA LEU A 56 24.28 -72.54 -6.43
C LEU A 56 25.27 -71.37 -6.56
N ALA A 57 26.40 -71.56 -7.26
CA ALA A 57 27.35 -70.48 -7.52
C ALA A 57 26.76 -69.42 -8.47
N GLU A 58 26.10 -69.85 -9.56
CA GLU A 58 25.40 -68.96 -10.49
C GLU A 58 24.27 -68.19 -9.81
N ALA A 59 23.48 -68.84 -8.95
CA ALA A 59 22.42 -68.19 -8.17
C ALA A 59 22.97 -67.14 -7.18
N ARG A 60 24.12 -67.41 -6.54
CA ARG A 60 24.78 -66.45 -5.65
C ARG A 60 25.30 -65.22 -6.40
N LEU A 61 25.84 -65.41 -7.60
CA LEU A 61 26.28 -64.30 -8.45
C LEU A 61 25.09 -63.43 -8.89
N LEU A 62 24.00 -64.06 -9.36
CA LEU A 62 22.79 -63.33 -9.74
C LEU A 62 22.18 -62.57 -8.55
N PHE A 63 22.18 -63.17 -7.36
CA PHE A 63 21.70 -62.51 -6.15
C PHE A 63 22.58 -61.29 -5.81
N ALA A 64 23.90 -61.43 -5.80
CA ALA A 64 24.82 -60.31 -5.54
C ALA A 64 24.69 -59.18 -6.58
N GLU A 65 24.55 -59.51 -7.87
CA GLU A 65 24.29 -58.52 -8.93
C GLU A 65 22.95 -57.80 -8.74
N SER A 66 21.92 -58.52 -8.29
CA SER A 66 20.60 -57.93 -8.00
C SER A 66 20.66 -56.98 -6.81
N GLU A 67 21.42 -57.30 -5.76
CA GLU A 67 21.62 -56.41 -4.60
C GLU A 67 22.35 -55.13 -5.00
N ILE A 68 23.39 -55.21 -5.83
CA ILE A 68 24.10 -54.03 -6.35
C ILE A 68 23.14 -53.13 -7.13
N LYS A 69 22.33 -53.72 -8.04
CA LYS A 69 21.34 -52.95 -8.83
C LYS A 69 20.28 -52.29 -7.95
N LEU A 70 19.84 -52.94 -6.88
CA LEU A 70 18.89 -52.36 -5.92
C LEU A 70 19.50 -51.19 -5.16
N VAL A 71 20.76 -51.31 -4.71
CA VAL A 71 21.48 -50.23 -4.03
C VAL A 71 21.71 -49.04 -4.99
N GLU A 72 22.10 -49.29 -6.23
CA GLU A 72 22.24 -48.25 -7.26
C GLU A 72 20.92 -47.53 -7.55
N ALA A 73 19.81 -48.27 -7.65
CA ALA A 73 18.48 -47.69 -7.86
C ALA A 73 18.04 -46.84 -6.64
N ALA A 74 18.30 -47.32 -5.44
CA ALA A 74 18.04 -46.57 -4.20
C ALA A 74 18.88 -45.28 -4.13
N SER A 75 20.18 -45.36 -4.47
CA SER A 75 21.08 -44.19 -4.53
C SER A 75 20.56 -43.16 -5.54
N LYS A 76 20.19 -43.58 -6.75
CA LYS A 76 19.63 -42.69 -7.78
C LYS A 76 18.33 -42.02 -7.31
N LYS A 77 17.48 -42.73 -6.55
CA LYS A 77 16.24 -42.16 -5.96
C LYS A 77 16.56 -41.09 -4.92
N VAL A 78 17.58 -41.30 -4.08
CA VAL A 78 18.05 -40.30 -3.11
C VAL A 78 18.63 -39.07 -3.81
N ASP A 79 19.48 -39.26 -4.81
CA ASP A 79 20.07 -38.16 -5.59
C ASP A 79 19.01 -37.32 -6.31
N LEU A 80 17.99 -37.98 -6.89
CA LEU A 80 16.86 -37.28 -7.51
C LEU A 80 16.10 -36.43 -6.48
N LYS A 81 15.80 -37.00 -5.30
CA LYS A 81 15.12 -36.27 -4.23
C LYS A 81 15.95 -35.07 -3.76
N LEU A 82 17.26 -35.24 -3.58
CA LEU A 82 18.16 -34.15 -3.21
C LEU A 82 18.17 -33.03 -4.27
N LYS A 83 18.24 -33.37 -5.56
CA LYS A 83 18.16 -32.40 -6.65
C LYS A 83 16.84 -31.65 -6.66
N VAL A 84 15.71 -32.33 -6.45
CA VAL A 84 14.39 -31.68 -6.35
C VAL A 84 14.33 -30.73 -5.16
N MET A 85 14.84 -31.13 -4.00
CA MET A 85 14.89 -30.25 -2.82
C MET A 85 15.82 -29.06 -3.04
N GLN A 86 17.00 -29.24 -3.63
CA GLN A 86 17.91 -28.15 -3.98
C GLN A 86 17.26 -27.16 -4.95
N ASN A 87 16.61 -27.65 -6.00
CA ASN A 87 15.89 -26.80 -6.93
C ASN A 87 14.76 -26.02 -6.25
N TYR A 88 14.02 -26.65 -5.34
CA TYR A 88 12.98 -25.97 -4.56
C TYR A 88 13.56 -24.82 -3.72
N TRP A 89 14.64 -25.06 -2.97
CA TRP A 89 15.28 -24.02 -2.15
C TRP A 89 15.86 -22.90 -3.00
N ASN A 90 16.48 -23.21 -4.14
CA ASN A 90 16.98 -22.20 -5.07
C ASN A 90 15.84 -21.34 -5.64
N MET A 91 14.72 -21.96 -6.03
CA MET A 91 13.54 -21.22 -6.50
C MET A 91 12.93 -20.35 -5.40
N GLN A 92 12.94 -20.84 -4.15
CA GLN A 92 12.49 -20.08 -2.99
C GLN A 92 13.37 -18.85 -2.74
N GLU A 93 14.69 -19.03 -2.77
CA GLU A 93 15.65 -17.93 -2.59
C GLU A 93 15.50 -16.89 -3.71
N GLU A 94 15.38 -17.32 -4.97
CA GLU A 94 15.14 -16.40 -6.09
C GLU A 94 13.81 -15.66 -5.97
N TYR A 95 12.77 -16.32 -5.45
CA TYR A 95 11.47 -15.68 -5.19
C TYR A 95 11.62 -14.62 -4.10
N ASP A 96 12.26 -14.96 -2.98
CA ASP A 96 12.48 -14.05 -1.87
C ASP A 96 13.34 -12.85 -2.31
N VAL A 97 14.43 -13.07 -3.03
CA VAL A 97 15.27 -11.99 -3.60
C VAL A 97 14.47 -11.10 -4.54
N ARG A 98 13.66 -11.67 -5.45
CA ARG A 98 12.80 -10.86 -6.35
C ARG A 98 11.77 -10.05 -5.56
N LYS A 99 11.17 -10.65 -4.54
CA LYS A 99 10.21 -9.99 -3.65
C LYS A 99 10.86 -8.82 -2.91
N TRP A 100 12.02 -9.04 -2.29
CA TRP A 100 12.77 -7.99 -1.60
C TRP A 100 13.19 -6.86 -2.53
N ASN A 101 13.66 -7.19 -3.74
CA ASN A 101 14.02 -6.18 -4.74
C ASN A 101 12.82 -5.34 -5.18
N LYS A 102 11.66 -5.96 -5.39
CA LYS A 102 10.42 -5.25 -5.75
C LYS A 102 9.97 -4.32 -4.62
N LEU A 103 9.93 -4.81 -3.38
CA LEU A 103 9.58 -3.99 -2.21
C LEU A 103 10.54 -2.82 -2.04
N ALA A 104 11.85 -3.06 -2.15
CA ALA A 104 12.86 -2.00 -2.10
C ALA A 104 12.65 -0.94 -3.20
N ALA A 105 12.33 -1.36 -4.43
CA ALA A 105 12.04 -0.45 -5.53
C ALA A 105 10.75 0.36 -5.30
N ASP A 106 9.69 -0.28 -4.79
CA ASP A 106 8.41 0.38 -4.51
C ASP A 106 8.54 1.42 -3.38
N ILE A 107 9.27 1.08 -2.32
CA ILE A 107 9.63 2.00 -1.23
C ILE A 107 10.42 3.18 -1.80
N GLU A 108 11.44 2.91 -2.61
CA GLU A 108 12.27 3.96 -3.20
C GLU A 108 11.47 4.89 -4.12
N ASN A 109 10.56 4.34 -4.92
CA ASN A 109 9.70 5.10 -5.82
C ASN A 109 8.71 6.01 -5.06
N ARG A 110 8.27 5.62 -3.86
CA ARG A 110 7.45 6.46 -2.98
C ARG A 110 8.30 7.47 -2.20
N ARG A 111 9.50 7.09 -1.78
CA ARG A 111 10.42 7.92 -0.99
C ARG A 111 10.96 9.10 -1.80
N LYS A 112 11.44 8.86 -3.01
CA LYS A 112 12.05 9.89 -3.89
C LYS A 112 11.23 11.17 -4.02
N PRO A 113 9.94 11.13 -4.43
CA PRO A 113 9.16 12.35 -4.58
C PRO A 113 8.93 13.08 -3.26
N MET A 114 8.82 12.35 -2.12
CA MET A 114 8.68 12.97 -0.80
C MET A 114 9.96 13.69 -0.38
N VAL A 115 11.12 13.04 -0.53
CA VAL A 115 12.42 13.64 -0.22
C VAL A 115 12.69 14.85 -1.11
N GLU A 116 12.39 14.74 -2.41
CA GLU A 116 12.54 15.85 -3.35
C GLU A 116 11.62 17.03 -2.97
N GLN A 117 10.37 16.75 -2.62
CA GLN A 117 9.43 17.77 -2.16
C GLN A 117 9.93 18.47 -0.88
N ARG A 118 10.38 17.70 0.13
CA ARG A 118 10.91 18.27 1.37
C ARG A 118 12.21 19.05 1.14
N SER A 119 13.12 18.53 0.32
CA SER A 119 14.34 19.24 -0.06
C SER A 119 14.05 20.59 -0.74
N ARG A 120 13.06 20.63 -1.65
CA ARG A 120 12.61 21.90 -2.26
C ARG A 120 12.09 22.88 -1.22
N VAL A 121 11.24 22.42 -0.29
CA VAL A 121 10.72 23.26 0.81
C VAL A 121 11.85 23.80 1.69
N ALA A 122 12.80 22.95 2.10
CA ALA A 122 13.96 23.36 2.89
C ALA A 122 14.81 24.40 2.16
N SER A 123 15.10 24.17 0.87
CA SER A 123 15.87 25.13 0.06
C SER A 123 15.18 26.49 -0.10
N LEU A 124 13.84 26.51 -0.22
CA LEU A 124 13.06 27.74 -0.28
C LEU A 124 13.08 28.47 1.06
N PHE A 125 13.00 27.72 2.16
CA PHE A 125 13.09 28.25 3.52
C PHE A 125 14.45 28.90 3.76
N ASP A 126 15.53 28.16 3.48
CA ASP A 126 16.91 28.66 3.59
C ASP A 126 17.09 29.92 2.75
N ARG A 127 16.65 29.90 1.49
CA ARG A 127 16.76 31.07 0.60
C ARG A 127 15.94 32.26 1.11
N ALA A 128 14.77 32.03 1.69
CA ALA A 128 13.91 33.10 2.19
C ALA A 128 14.52 33.85 3.37
N PHE A 129 15.21 33.13 4.27
CA PHE A 129 15.75 33.69 5.51
C PHE A 129 17.25 34.00 5.49
N SER A 130 18.04 33.40 4.60
CA SER A 130 19.49 33.64 4.49
C SER A 130 19.84 34.97 3.80
N ASP A 131 19.10 35.33 2.74
CA ASP A 131 19.33 36.57 1.98
C ASP A 131 18.04 37.37 1.78
N PRO A 132 17.85 38.44 2.58
CA PRO A 132 16.69 39.32 2.44
C PRO A 132 16.57 39.96 1.06
N ALA A 133 17.67 40.18 0.33
CA ALA A 133 17.62 40.82 -0.99
C ALA A 133 16.95 39.91 -2.02
N ASN A 134 17.20 38.60 -1.95
CA ASN A 134 16.60 37.61 -2.84
C ASN A 134 15.12 37.36 -2.54
N SER A 135 14.69 37.51 -1.29
CA SER A 135 13.29 37.30 -0.88
C SER A 135 12.42 38.55 -1.01
N ARG A 136 12.98 39.76 -1.12
CA ARG A 136 12.23 41.04 -1.25
C ARG A 136 11.06 41.00 -2.23
N TYR A 137 11.25 40.44 -3.43
CA TYR A 137 10.17 40.37 -4.41
C TYR A 137 9.04 39.41 -3.97
N ALA A 138 9.40 38.24 -3.42
CA ALA A 138 8.44 37.27 -2.91
C ALA A 138 7.72 37.78 -1.65
N VAL A 139 8.42 38.54 -0.80
CA VAL A 139 7.87 39.24 0.37
C VAL A 139 6.84 40.26 -0.08
N ARG A 140 7.20 41.20 -0.97
CA ARG A 140 6.32 42.29 -1.42
C ARG A 140 5.08 41.79 -2.17
N ASN A 141 5.16 40.64 -2.81
CA ASN A 141 4.03 40.02 -3.50
C ASN A 141 3.14 39.16 -2.60
N GLY A 142 3.50 38.95 -1.33
CA GLY A 142 2.75 38.06 -0.43
C GLY A 142 3.09 36.57 -0.60
N ASN A 143 3.75 36.18 -1.70
CA ASN A 143 4.07 34.79 -2.03
C ASN A 143 4.87 34.07 -0.94
N LEU A 144 5.82 34.75 -0.31
CA LEU A 144 6.58 34.14 0.79
C LEU A 144 5.67 33.83 1.98
N PHE A 145 4.80 34.77 2.36
CA PHE A 145 3.86 34.56 3.46
C PHE A 145 2.86 33.45 3.18
N ASN A 146 2.37 33.35 1.94
CA ASN A 146 1.51 32.24 1.53
C ASN A 146 2.22 30.90 1.64
N PHE A 147 3.48 30.82 1.21
CA PHE A 147 4.31 29.63 1.41
C PHE A 147 4.47 29.27 2.89
N LEU A 148 4.69 30.25 3.78
CA LEU A 148 4.80 30.00 5.22
C LEU A 148 3.46 29.55 5.83
N LEU A 149 2.34 30.15 5.41
CA LEU A 149 0.99 29.71 5.80
C LEU A 149 0.73 28.27 5.36
N ASP A 150 1.15 27.89 4.15
CA ASP A 150 1.04 26.51 3.67
C ASP A 150 1.83 25.53 4.53
N GLN A 151 3.03 25.92 5.01
CA GLN A 151 3.80 25.08 5.93
C GLN A 151 3.11 24.93 7.29
N ILE A 152 2.53 26.02 7.83
CA ILE A 152 1.73 25.99 9.06
C ILE A 152 0.54 25.04 8.90
N ASN A 153 -0.17 25.14 7.78
CA ASN A 153 -1.32 24.30 7.48
C ASN A 153 -0.95 22.82 7.30
N ALA A 154 0.18 22.54 6.66
CA ALA A 154 0.65 21.17 6.42
C ALA A 154 1.03 20.43 7.72
N GLN A 155 1.48 21.16 8.74
CA GLN A 155 1.97 20.58 10.00
C GLN A 155 0.87 20.30 11.03
N GLN A 156 -0.41 20.65 10.76
CA GLN A 156 -1.64 20.29 11.51
C GLN A 156 -1.55 20.08 13.05
N ASN A 157 -0.65 20.77 13.75
CA ASN A 157 -0.39 20.63 15.19
C ASN A 157 -1.49 21.31 16.06
N GLY A 158 -2.77 21.08 15.76
CA GLY A 158 -3.89 21.69 16.47
C GLY A 158 -4.02 23.21 16.28
N PHE A 159 -3.20 23.83 15.41
CA PHE A 159 -3.22 25.27 15.16
C PHE A 159 -4.59 25.78 14.67
N LEU A 160 -5.30 24.95 13.91
CA LEU A 160 -6.62 25.25 13.33
C LEU A 160 -7.79 24.79 14.21
N SER A 161 -7.54 24.21 15.38
CA SER A 161 -8.60 23.78 16.29
C SER A 161 -9.46 24.97 16.72
N GLY A 162 -10.77 24.76 16.84
CA GLY A 162 -11.78 25.81 17.06
C GLY A 162 -11.67 26.61 18.38
N GLY A 163 -10.78 26.22 19.30
CA GLY A 163 -10.53 26.94 20.56
C GLY A 163 -9.49 28.06 20.43
N ASP A 164 -9.25 28.81 21.50
CA ASP A 164 -8.21 29.83 21.53
C ASP A 164 -6.81 29.25 21.28
N LEU A 165 -5.93 30.05 20.68
CA LEU A 165 -4.53 29.65 20.52
C LEU A 165 -3.88 29.46 21.89
N SER A 166 -3.15 28.35 22.04
CA SER A 166 -2.38 28.09 23.26
C SER A 166 -1.51 29.30 23.61
N PRO A 167 -1.45 29.74 24.89
CA PRO A 167 -0.60 30.86 25.30
C PRO A 167 0.86 30.71 24.88
N GLY A 168 1.39 29.48 24.80
CA GLY A 168 2.76 29.25 24.32
C GLY A 168 3.00 29.67 22.88
N ILE A 169 1.96 29.66 22.03
CA ILE A 169 2.04 30.06 20.63
C ILE A 169 1.87 31.57 20.51
N SER A 170 0.91 32.16 21.22
CA SER A 170 0.49 33.56 21.05
C SER A 170 1.19 34.57 21.98
N ALA A 171 1.72 34.16 23.14
CA ALA A 171 2.26 35.08 24.14
C ALA A 171 3.51 35.82 23.65
N ASN A 172 3.64 37.10 23.98
CA ASN A 172 4.81 37.94 23.64
C ASN A 172 5.08 38.14 22.14
N LEU A 173 4.21 37.68 21.25
CA LEU A 173 4.31 38.09 19.84
C LEU A 173 3.97 39.58 19.72
N PRO A 174 4.68 40.35 18.88
CA PRO A 174 4.35 41.75 18.64
C PRO A 174 2.90 41.90 18.18
N LEU A 175 2.22 42.89 18.75
CA LEU A 175 0.87 43.25 18.32
C LEU A 175 0.93 44.00 16.99
N LEU A 176 -0.05 43.74 16.14
CA LEU A 176 -0.24 44.43 14.86
C LEU A 176 -1.11 45.66 15.13
N ASP A 177 -0.55 46.84 14.90
CA ASP A 177 -1.29 48.10 15.00
C ASP A 177 -2.23 48.29 13.80
N ASP A 178 -3.22 49.17 13.95
CA ASP A 178 -4.24 49.40 12.91
C ASP A 178 -3.62 49.88 11.59
N GLN A 179 -2.50 50.62 11.65
CA GLN A 179 -1.77 51.06 10.46
C GLN A 179 -1.15 49.89 9.68
N THR A 180 -0.54 48.93 10.38
CA THR A 180 -0.03 47.69 9.78
C THR A 180 -1.18 46.88 9.18
N LEU A 181 -2.31 46.76 9.88
CA LEU A 181 -3.47 45.99 9.41
C LEU A 181 -4.08 46.58 8.12
N ASP A 182 -4.19 47.91 8.01
CA ASP A 182 -4.69 48.59 6.80
C ASP A 182 -3.73 48.47 5.60
N ALA A 183 -2.43 48.32 5.88
CA ALA A 183 -1.39 48.13 4.87
C ALA A 183 -1.36 46.69 4.33
N ILE A 184 -1.86 45.71 5.08
CA ILE A 184 -1.92 44.31 4.65
C ILE A 184 -3.02 44.15 3.60
N GLN A 185 -2.63 43.63 2.44
CA GLN A 185 -3.56 43.22 1.40
C GLN A 185 -3.81 41.73 1.50
N VAL A 186 -5.07 41.35 1.42
CA VAL A 186 -5.50 39.97 1.41
C VAL A 186 -6.19 39.64 0.10
N GLN A 187 -5.89 38.46 -0.45
CA GLN A 187 -6.44 37.94 -1.67
C GLN A 187 -7.37 36.78 -1.36
N THR A 188 -8.60 36.91 -1.83
CA THR A 188 -9.51 35.77 -1.97
C THR A 188 -9.51 35.33 -3.43
N PRO A 189 -9.29 34.03 -3.73
CA PRO A 189 -9.45 33.53 -5.09
C PRO A 189 -10.88 33.79 -5.55
N SER A 190 -10.99 34.49 -6.68
CA SER A 190 -12.24 34.99 -7.24
C SER A 190 -12.25 34.79 -8.77
N SER A 191 -13.42 35.01 -9.36
CA SER A 191 -13.85 34.54 -10.67
C SER A 191 -13.12 35.14 -11.85
N GLY A 192 -12.52 36.31 -11.65
CA GLY A 192 -11.77 37.09 -12.66
C GLY A 192 -10.31 37.33 -12.29
N GLY A 193 -9.79 36.64 -11.29
CA GLY A 193 -8.50 36.91 -10.66
C GLY A 193 -8.65 37.11 -9.16
N SER A 194 -7.55 37.05 -8.42
CA SER A 194 -7.58 37.33 -6.99
C SER A 194 -7.99 38.79 -6.75
N ILE A 195 -9.02 38.98 -5.93
CA ILE A 195 -9.41 40.33 -5.50
C ILE A 195 -8.57 40.63 -4.26
N ALA A 196 -7.68 41.61 -4.38
CA ALA A 196 -6.95 42.15 -3.25
C ALA A 196 -7.86 43.14 -2.50
N VAL A 197 -8.18 42.82 -1.25
CA VAL A 197 -8.97 43.63 -0.34
C VAL A 197 -8.09 43.99 0.87
N SER A 198 -8.35 45.13 1.51
CA SER A 198 -7.73 45.43 2.80
C SER A 198 -8.17 44.42 3.85
N LEU A 199 -7.27 44.00 4.74
CA LEU A 199 -7.60 43.09 5.84
C LEU A 199 -8.69 43.64 6.79
N THR A 200 -8.83 44.96 6.83
CA THR A 200 -9.81 45.73 7.62
C THR A 200 -11.17 45.87 6.96
N SER A 201 -11.31 45.50 5.69
CA SER A 201 -12.60 45.51 5.00
C SER A 201 -13.30 44.15 5.10
N PRO A 202 -14.64 44.10 5.11
CA PRO A 202 -15.37 42.84 5.10
C PRO A 202 -15.00 42.04 3.85
N LEU A 203 -14.71 40.76 4.04
CA LEU A 203 -14.27 39.89 2.97
C LEU A 203 -15.46 39.51 2.08
N PRO A 204 -15.22 39.26 0.78
CA PRO A 204 -16.29 38.80 -0.11
C PRO A 204 -16.85 37.46 0.38
N GLN A 205 -18.18 37.32 0.35
CA GLN A 205 -18.86 36.10 0.76
C GLN A 205 -18.40 34.92 -0.09
N LEU A 206 -18.21 33.76 0.54
CA LEU A 206 -17.64 32.55 -0.06
C LEU A 206 -18.34 32.10 -1.36
N PHE A 207 -19.68 32.23 -1.42
CA PHE A 207 -20.50 31.78 -2.54
C PHE A 207 -20.80 32.85 -3.60
N THR A 208 -20.33 34.09 -3.41
CA THR A 208 -20.50 35.14 -4.45
C THR A 208 -19.81 34.77 -5.75
N THR A 209 -18.82 33.87 -5.68
CA THR A 209 -17.88 33.69 -6.77
C THR A 209 -17.41 32.24 -6.91
N TRP A 210 -17.94 31.55 -7.92
CA TRP A 210 -17.56 30.17 -8.21
C TRP A 210 -16.32 30.06 -9.13
N PRO A 211 -15.40 29.10 -8.86
CA PRO A 211 -14.29 28.77 -9.75
C PRO A 211 -14.73 28.47 -11.18
N PHE A 212 -13.85 28.70 -12.16
CA PHE A 212 -14.18 28.57 -13.59
C PHE A 212 -14.87 27.23 -13.94
N LEU A 213 -14.38 26.12 -13.39
CA LEU A 213 -14.92 24.78 -13.69
C LEU A 213 -16.35 24.57 -13.15
N PHE A 214 -16.71 25.24 -12.06
CA PHE A 214 -18.07 25.18 -11.51
C PHE A 214 -19.04 26.13 -12.22
N ARG A 215 -18.56 27.00 -13.13
CA ARG A 215 -19.46 27.83 -13.95
C ARG A 215 -20.08 27.09 -15.12
N ASP A 216 -19.59 25.90 -15.40
CA ASP A 216 -20.17 25.02 -16.41
C ASP A 216 -21.65 24.75 -16.03
N PRO A 217 -22.60 24.92 -16.97
CA PRO A 217 -24.03 24.70 -16.73
C PRO A 217 -24.35 23.35 -16.11
N ASP A 218 -23.50 22.35 -16.37
CA ASP A 218 -23.64 21.02 -15.79
C ASP A 218 -23.61 21.06 -14.26
N PHE A 219 -22.92 22.00 -13.61
CA PHE A 219 -22.85 22.09 -12.14
C PHE A 219 -23.92 22.99 -11.51
N THR A 220 -24.83 23.58 -12.29
CA THR A 220 -25.78 24.60 -11.79
C THR A 220 -26.66 24.06 -10.66
N ALA A 221 -27.24 22.87 -10.83
CA ALA A 221 -28.14 22.28 -9.85
C ALA A 221 -27.45 22.04 -8.49
N GLU A 222 -26.25 21.46 -8.51
CA GLU A 222 -25.50 21.19 -7.29
C GLU A 222 -24.98 22.47 -6.63
N ARG A 223 -24.61 23.48 -7.44
CA ARG A 223 -24.19 24.78 -6.94
C ARG A 223 -25.29 25.50 -6.18
N ASP A 224 -26.47 25.60 -6.79
CA ASP A 224 -27.59 26.34 -6.23
C ASP A 224 -28.04 25.67 -4.92
N ALA A 225 -28.12 24.33 -4.90
CA ALA A 225 -28.42 23.57 -3.69
C ALA A 225 -27.37 23.80 -2.58
N MET A 226 -26.08 23.78 -2.92
CA MET A 226 -25.02 24.01 -1.93
C MET A 226 -25.02 25.45 -1.40
N THR A 227 -25.27 26.44 -2.26
CA THR A 227 -25.37 27.86 -1.84
C THR A 227 -26.57 28.09 -0.93
N GLU A 228 -27.74 27.56 -1.28
CA GLU A 228 -28.95 27.70 -0.46
C GLU A 228 -28.77 27.06 0.92
N LEU A 229 -28.24 25.83 0.98
CA LEU A 229 -28.02 25.11 2.23
C LEU A 229 -26.95 25.79 3.09
N ALA A 230 -25.90 26.32 2.46
CA ALA A 230 -24.95 27.14 3.16
C ALA A 230 -25.65 28.36 3.77
N GLU A 231 -26.36 29.18 2.98
CA GLU A 231 -27.12 30.34 3.48
C GLU A 231 -28.08 30.03 4.63
N GLN A 232 -28.69 28.84 4.64
CA GLN A 232 -29.49 28.38 5.78
C GLN A 232 -28.62 28.17 7.03
N MET A 233 -27.53 27.40 6.93
CA MET A 233 -26.56 27.23 8.03
C MET A 233 -25.95 28.56 8.51
N LEU A 234 -25.88 29.55 7.63
CA LEU A 234 -25.39 30.91 7.90
C LEU A 234 -26.38 31.77 8.70
N SER A 235 -27.65 31.38 8.72
CA SER A 235 -28.68 32.19 9.34
C SER A 235 -28.63 32.08 10.87
N ARG A 236 -28.45 33.23 11.53
CA ARG A 236 -28.25 33.43 12.99
C ARG A 236 -29.36 32.89 13.94
N LYS A 237 -30.34 32.15 13.44
CA LYS A 237 -31.60 31.84 14.14
C LYS A 237 -31.94 30.35 14.23
N LEU A 238 -31.03 29.46 13.86
CA LEU A 238 -31.30 28.02 13.91
C LEU A 238 -31.10 27.48 15.33
N THR A 239 -31.99 26.60 15.78
CA THR A 239 -31.76 25.81 16.98
C THR A 239 -30.70 24.73 16.69
N PRO A 240 -30.01 24.19 17.71
CA PRO A 240 -28.99 23.17 17.51
C PRO A 240 -29.48 21.95 16.71
N GLU A 241 -30.73 21.51 16.89
CA GLU A 241 -31.29 20.39 16.11
C GLU A 241 -31.45 20.72 14.63
N LEU A 242 -31.85 21.96 14.31
CA LEU A 242 -31.98 22.42 12.94
C LEU A 242 -30.63 22.68 12.27
N GLN A 243 -29.63 23.11 13.05
CA GLN A 243 -28.26 23.28 12.59
C GLN A 243 -27.63 21.92 12.22
N PHE A 244 -27.86 20.88 13.03
CA PHE A 244 -27.43 19.52 12.71
C PHE A 244 -28.12 18.97 11.45
N ALA A 245 -29.43 19.13 11.34
CA ALA A 245 -30.16 18.69 10.14
C ALA A 245 -29.71 19.46 8.87
N ALA A 246 -29.36 20.74 9.01
CA ALA A 246 -28.83 21.54 7.92
C ALA A 246 -27.40 21.11 7.53
N SER A 247 -26.55 20.76 8.51
CA SER A 247 -25.19 20.26 8.24
C SER A 247 -25.18 18.91 7.53
N GLU A 248 -26.09 17.98 7.86
CA GLU A 248 -26.24 16.72 7.13
C GLU A 248 -26.68 16.94 5.68
N LYS A 249 -27.65 17.84 5.45
CA LYS A 249 -28.09 18.19 4.10
C LYS A 249 -26.98 18.86 3.30
N PHE A 250 -26.25 19.78 3.92
CA PHE A 250 -25.10 20.42 3.29
C PHE A 250 -24.01 19.41 2.93
N THR A 251 -23.70 18.47 3.83
CA THR A 251 -22.73 17.40 3.58
C THR A 251 -23.14 16.57 2.36
N SER A 252 -24.42 16.22 2.25
CA SER A 252 -24.96 15.50 1.09
C SER A 252 -24.82 16.30 -0.22
N ALA A 253 -25.10 17.61 -0.19
CA ALA A 253 -24.94 18.48 -1.36
C ALA A 253 -23.46 18.66 -1.74
N PHE A 254 -22.57 18.76 -0.74
CA PHE A 254 -21.13 18.82 -0.93
C PHE A 254 -20.58 17.53 -1.56
N GLU A 255 -21.06 16.37 -1.13
CA GLU A 255 -20.71 15.09 -1.73
C GLU A 255 -21.18 14.98 -3.17
N ALA A 256 -22.40 15.45 -3.47
CA ALA A 256 -22.95 15.44 -4.82
C ALA A 256 -22.09 16.28 -5.80
N ILE A 257 -21.76 17.53 -5.43
CA ILE A 257 -20.93 18.39 -6.28
C ILE A 257 -19.50 17.85 -6.41
N SER A 258 -18.93 17.33 -5.32
CA SER A 258 -17.59 16.75 -5.30
C SER A 258 -17.51 15.49 -6.16
N SER A 259 -18.47 14.58 -6.02
CA SER A 259 -18.56 13.35 -6.82
C SER A 259 -18.64 13.67 -8.31
N LYS A 260 -19.50 14.62 -8.69
CA LYS A 260 -19.61 15.09 -10.08
C LYS A 260 -18.31 15.69 -10.60
N PHE A 261 -17.63 16.49 -9.78
CA PHE A 261 -16.34 17.08 -10.12
C PHE A 261 -15.25 16.02 -10.35
N TYR A 262 -15.09 15.08 -9.42
CA TYR A 262 -14.08 14.02 -9.52
C TYR A 262 -14.40 13.00 -10.61
N HIS A 263 -15.69 12.79 -10.94
CA HIS A 263 -16.09 11.98 -12.07
C HIS A 263 -15.69 12.62 -13.41
N ARG A 264 -15.90 13.94 -13.55
CA ARG A 264 -15.52 14.69 -14.77
C ARG A 264 -14.00 14.89 -14.89
N TYR A 265 -13.30 15.10 -13.77
CA TYR A 265 -11.87 15.39 -13.71
C TYR A 265 -11.10 14.38 -12.83
N PRO A 266 -11.05 13.10 -13.21
CA PRO A 266 -10.44 12.05 -12.37
C PRO A 266 -8.92 12.24 -12.26
N PRO A 267 -8.31 11.99 -11.07
CA PRO A 267 -6.87 12.17 -10.84
C PRO A 267 -5.98 11.49 -11.89
N ASN A 268 -6.38 10.30 -12.34
CA ASN A 268 -5.61 9.45 -13.26
C ASN A 268 -5.45 10.09 -14.65
N LYS A 269 -6.39 10.95 -15.06
CA LYS A 269 -6.38 11.60 -16.39
C LYS A 269 -5.67 12.96 -16.37
N ARG A 270 -5.11 13.39 -15.24
CA ARG A 270 -4.51 14.74 -15.09
C ARG A 270 -3.10 14.87 -15.64
N LYS A 271 -2.39 13.76 -15.87
CA LYS A 271 -0.98 13.75 -16.30
C LYS A 271 -0.72 14.40 -17.68
N GLY A 272 -1.74 14.50 -18.53
CA GLY A 272 -1.64 15.12 -19.87
C GLY A 272 -2.27 16.50 -19.99
N LEU A 273 -2.68 17.12 -18.89
CA LEU A 273 -3.35 18.43 -18.93
C LEU A 273 -2.34 19.56 -19.12
N SER A 274 -2.77 20.61 -19.82
CA SER A 274 -1.99 21.85 -19.87
C SER A 274 -1.87 22.47 -18.48
N LEU A 275 -0.81 23.26 -18.24
CA LEU A 275 -0.59 23.96 -16.97
C LEU A 275 -1.81 24.81 -16.56
N ALA A 276 -2.46 25.46 -17.54
CA ALA A 276 -3.65 26.28 -17.29
C ALA A 276 -4.86 25.45 -16.84
N GLN A 277 -5.09 24.29 -17.47
CA GLN A 277 -6.17 23.37 -17.06
C GLN A 277 -5.89 22.76 -15.69
N TRP A 278 -4.64 22.38 -15.43
CA TRP A 278 -4.22 21.85 -14.13
C TRP A 278 -4.44 22.86 -13.01
N ARG A 279 -4.08 24.13 -13.22
CA ARG A 279 -4.36 25.21 -12.26
C ARG A 279 -5.86 25.36 -11.97
N ARG A 280 -6.71 25.38 -13.01
CA ARG A 280 -8.17 25.48 -12.84
C ARG A 280 -8.77 24.33 -12.02
N ILE A 281 -8.24 23.11 -12.19
CA ILE A 281 -8.66 21.93 -11.41
C ILE A 281 -8.24 22.11 -9.95
N ASN A 282 -6.99 22.49 -9.70
CA ASN A 282 -6.53 22.71 -8.33
C ASN A 282 -7.27 23.84 -7.63
N ASP A 283 -7.58 24.93 -8.34
CA ASP A 283 -8.38 26.04 -7.81
C ASP A 283 -9.78 25.56 -7.40
N ALA A 284 -10.39 24.68 -8.20
CA ALA A 284 -11.68 24.08 -7.89
C ALA A 284 -11.61 23.13 -6.69
N GLU A 285 -10.56 22.31 -6.57
CA GLU A 285 -10.35 21.43 -5.41
C GLU A 285 -10.08 22.21 -4.12
N ALA A 286 -9.24 23.23 -4.20
CA ALA A 286 -8.95 24.11 -3.08
C ALA A 286 -10.21 24.84 -2.62
N PHE A 287 -11.06 25.27 -3.57
CA PHE A 287 -12.36 25.85 -3.26
C PHE A 287 -13.29 24.87 -2.54
N LEU A 288 -13.47 23.63 -3.06
CA LEU A 288 -14.30 22.62 -2.39
C LEU A 288 -13.80 22.32 -0.98
N ARG A 289 -12.49 22.12 -0.80
CA ARG A 289 -11.89 21.88 0.51
C ARG A 289 -12.18 23.02 1.49
N ARG A 290 -12.03 24.25 1.02
CA ARG A 290 -12.29 25.46 1.81
C ARG A 290 -13.76 25.58 2.18
N VAL A 291 -14.67 25.34 1.25
CA VAL A 291 -16.11 25.36 1.51
C VAL A 291 -16.49 24.33 2.58
N ASN A 292 -16.02 23.09 2.43
CA ASN A 292 -16.27 22.06 3.43
C ASN A 292 -15.72 22.46 4.81
N GLN A 293 -14.46 22.90 4.86
CA GLN A 293 -13.83 23.32 6.10
C GLN A 293 -14.56 24.47 6.78
N THR A 294 -14.91 25.53 6.03
CA THR A 294 -15.62 26.70 6.57
C THR A 294 -17.01 26.32 7.09
N VAL A 295 -17.76 25.48 6.38
CA VAL A 295 -19.12 25.11 6.79
C VAL A 295 -19.12 24.12 7.95
N MET A 296 -18.21 23.15 7.97
CA MET A 296 -18.07 22.23 9.12
C MET A 296 -17.62 22.97 10.38
N GLN A 297 -16.66 23.89 10.28
CA GLN A 297 -16.25 24.72 11.42
C GLN A 297 -17.40 25.58 11.96
N ALA A 298 -18.29 26.07 11.10
CA ALA A 298 -19.47 26.80 11.52
C ALA A 298 -20.58 25.93 12.10
N ALA A 299 -20.59 24.62 11.79
CA ALA A 299 -21.47 23.66 12.44
C ALA A 299 -20.97 23.32 13.85
N ASP A 300 -19.65 23.22 14.04
CA ASP A 300 -19.03 22.85 15.31
C ASP A 300 -18.92 24.03 16.30
N ALA A 301 -18.76 25.25 15.79
CA ALA A 301 -18.74 26.46 16.61
C ALA A 301 -20.16 27.04 16.72
N ASP A 302 -20.69 27.13 17.94
CA ASP A 302 -22.03 27.68 18.29
C ASP A 302 -22.23 29.18 17.96
N VAL A 303 -21.42 29.76 17.05
CA VAL A 303 -21.30 31.21 16.84
C VAL A 303 -20.88 31.53 15.40
N ASN A 304 -21.79 32.12 14.61
CA ASN A 304 -21.58 33.18 13.60
C ASN A 304 -20.43 33.10 12.57
N ALA A 305 -19.81 31.94 12.34
CA ALA A 305 -18.47 31.84 11.73
C ALA A 305 -18.35 32.10 10.21
N ILE A 306 -19.38 32.59 9.53
CA ILE A 306 -19.32 32.74 8.06
C ILE A 306 -19.92 34.06 7.54
N GLN A 307 -20.34 34.98 8.42
CA GLN A 307 -20.03 36.36 8.08
C GLN A 307 -18.52 36.46 8.22
N ARG A 308 -17.80 36.49 7.09
CA ARG A 308 -16.37 36.77 7.08
C ARG A 308 -16.17 38.22 7.55
N THR A 309 -16.27 38.40 8.86
CA THR A 309 -16.08 39.67 9.53
C THR A 309 -14.67 40.16 9.26
N ALA A 310 -14.44 41.47 9.34
CA ALA A 310 -13.09 41.97 9.23
C ALA A 310 -12.24 41.35 10.36
N TYR A 311 -10.95 41.16 10.12
CA TYR A 311 -10.04 40.63 11.14
C TYR A 311 -10.13 41.43 12.46
N THR A 312 -10.32 42.74 12.34
CA THR A 312 -10.50 43.69 13.43
C THR A 312 -11.76 43.47 14.26
N ASP A 313 -12.81 42.88 13.67
CA ASP A 313 -14.06 42.56 14.36
C ASP A 313 -13.99 41.19 15.04
N ALA A 314 -13.19 40.27 14.47
CA ALA A 314 -12.99 38.93 15.00
C ALA A 314 -12.04 38.90 16.21
N TYR A 315 -11.02 39.77 16.22
CA TYR A 315 -10.02 39.83 17.28
C TYR A 315 -9.90 41.24 17.87
N PRO A 316 -10.04 41.39 19.20
CA PRO A 316 -9.82 42.67 19.86
C PRO A 316 -8.32 43.04 19.85
N PRO A 317 -7.96 44.34 19.98
CA PRO A 317 -6.60 44.83 19.77
C PRO A 317 -5.48 44.07 20.50
N GLU A 318 -5.74 43.66 21.75
CA GLU A 318 -4.83 42.90 22.61
C GLU A 318 -4.49 41.48 22.10
N HIS A 319 -5.28 40.97 21.16
CA HIS A 319 -5.10 39.65 20.56
C HIS A 319 -4.67 39.72 19.09
N ARG A 320 -4.48 40.92 18.52
CA ARG A 320 -4.08 41.11 17.13
C ARG A 320 -2.57 40.88 16.97
N ASN A 321 -2.18 39.68 16.58
CA ASN A 321 -0.78 39.31 16.34
C ASN A 321 -0.66 38.39 15.13
N ILE A 322 0.58 38.06 14.75
CA ILE A 322 0.84 37.23 13.57
C ILE A 322 0.24 35.82 13.68
N ALA A 323 0.09 35.28 14.89
CA ALA A 323 -0.49 33.96 15.11
C ALA A 323 -2.01 33.97 14.89
N THR A 324 -2.71 34.93 15.47
CA THR A 324 -4.17 35.08 15.25
C THR A 324 -4.47 35.48 13.82
N LEU A 325 -3.63 36.30 13.18
CA LEU A 325 -3.75 36.60 11.75
C LEU A 325 -3.57 35.35 10.90
N SER A 326 -2.53 34.56 11.14
CA SER A 326 -2.28 33.32 10.40
C SER A 326 -3.43 32.32 10.58
N LYS A 327 -3.95 32.17 11.82
CA LYS A 327 -5.11 31.35 12.12
C LYS A 327 -6.35 31.84 11.36
N PHE A 328 -6.63 33.14 11.42
CA PHE A 328 -7.75 33.76 10.72
C PHE A 328 -7.68 33.53 9.21
N MET A 329 -6.51 33.75 8.60
CA MET A 329 -6.30 33.56 7.16
C MET A 329 -6.46 32.10 6.76
N LEU A 330 -5.92 31.16 7.53
CA LEU A 330 -6.08 29.73 7.25
C LEU A 330 -7.52 29.25 7.42
N GLN A 331 -8.22 29.68 8.47
CA GLN A 331 -9.63 29.34 8.70
C GLN A 331 -10.55 29.87 7.59
N ASN A 332 -10.29 31.07 7.10
CA ASN A 332 -11.09 31.69 6.06
C ASN A 332 -10.60 31.35 4.63
N GLY A 333 -9.46 30.66 4.50
CA GLY A 333 -8.80 30.35 3.24
C GLY A 333 -8.40 31.60 2.45
N ILE A 334 -7.81 32.57 3.12
CA ILE A 334 -7.40 33.84 2.52
C ILE A 334 -5.87 33.84 2.41
N GLU A 335 -5.36 34.43 1.34
CA GLU A 335 -3.93 34.53 1.07
C GLU A 335 -3.47 35.98 1.20
N PHE A 336 -2.18 36.20 1.43
CA PHE A 336 -1.58 37.51 1.32
C PHE A 336 -1.57 37.94 -0.14
N GLY A 337 -2.07 39.15 -0.38
CA GLY A 337 -1.93 39.85 -1.64
C GLY A 337 -0.62 40.61 -1.75
N LYS A 338 -0.39 41.16 -2.94
CA LYS A 338 0.69 42.12 -3.18
C LYS A 338 0.49 43.37 -2.33
N ALA A 339 1.57 43.83 -1.68
CA ALA A 339 1.57 45.07 -0.91
C ALA A 339 1.16 46.26 -1.78
N LYS A 340 0.46 47.23 -1.17
CA LYS A 340 0.18 48.51 -1.83
C LYS A 340 1.50 49.26 -2.04
N PRO A 341 1.64 50.01 -3.15
CA PRO A 341 2.81 50.88 -3.33
C PRO A 341 2.97 51.83 -2.14
N GLY A 342 4.16 51.84 -1.53
CA GLY A 342 4.48 52.66 -0.35
C GLY A 342 4.26 51.96 0.99
N THR A 343 3.67 50.75 1.03
CA THR A 343 3.46 49.97 2.26
C THR A 343 4.27 48.66 2.29
N GLU A 344 5.27 48.52 1.41
CA GLU A 344 6.10 47.32 1.31
C GLU A 344 6.88 47.03 2.60
N PHE A 345 7.24 48.08 3.35
CA PHE A 345 7.98 47.96 4.60
C PHE A 345 7.22 47.14 5.66
N VAL A 346 5.88 47.15 5.63
CA VAL A 346 5.04 46.38 6.56
C VAL A 346 5.25 44.89 6.36
N TYR A 347 5.29 44.44 5.10
CA TYR A 347 5.56 43.04 4.77
C TYR A 347 6.99 42.67 5.22
N GLU A 348 7.98 43.55 4.99
CA GLU A 348 9.35 43.31 5.45
C GLU A 348 9.45 43.18 7.00
N GLN A 349 8.67 43.97 7.76
CA GLN A 349 8.59 43.91 9.22
C GLN A 349 7.88 42.66 9.78
N MET A 350 7.01 42.02 9.00
CA MET A 350 6.29 40.81 9.41
C MET A 350 7.13 39.53 9.31
N ILE A 351 8.20 39.53 8.50
CA ILE A 351 9.08 38.35 8.32
C ILE A 351 9.64 37.82 9.66
N PRO A 352 10.29 38.63 10.52
CA PRO A 352 10.82 38.12 11.78
C PRO A 352 9.72 37.56 12.70
N GLN A 353 8.52 38.16 12.69
CA GLN A 353 7.39 37.66 13.48
C GLN A 353 6.90 36.30 12.98
N PHE A 354 6.83 36.11 11.66
CA PHE A 354 6.51 34.80 11.07
C PHE A 354 7.58 33.76 11.39
N ARG A 355 8.87 34.13 11.35
CA ARG A 355 9.97 33.24 11.73
C ARG A 355 9.84 32.79 13.18
N GLU A 356 9.51 33.71 14.08
CA GLU A 356 9.27 33.41 15.49
C GLU A 356 8.07 32.47 15.67
N LEU A 357 6.96 32.73 14.97
CA LEU A 357 5.79 31.84 14.98
C LEU A 357 6.14 30.43 14.51
N LEU A 358 6.88 30.29 13.41
CA LEU A 358 7.28 28.99 12.88
C LEU A 358 8.17 28.23 13.86
N ALA A 359 9.13 28.91 14.50
CA ALA A 359 9.96 28.32 15.53
C ALA A 359 9.13 27.80 16.73
N ARG A 360 8.11 28.54 17.17
CA ARG A 360 7.19 28.12 18.25
C ARG A 360 6.30 26.95 17.86
N LEU A 361 5.98 26.82 16.58
CA LEU A 361 5.24 25.68 16.03
C LEU A 361 6.16 24.49 15.69
N GLU A 362 7.45 24.60 15.99
CA GLU A 362 8.49 23.61 15.67
C GLU A 362 8.58 23.31 14.16
N ILE A 363 8.17 24.27 13.33
CA ILE A 363 8.24 24.20 11.87
C ILE A 363 9.59 24.74 11.44
N ASN A 364 10.59 23.86 11.43
CA ASN A 364 11.91 24.16 10.92
C ASN A 364 12.32 23.13 9.87
N PRO A 365 12.07 23.40 8.57
CA PRO A 365 12.52 22.55 7.48
C PRO A 365 14.06 22.48 7.43
N ASN A 366 14.65 21.51 8.12
CA ASN A 366 16.10 21.27 8.17
C ASN A 366 16.45 19.90 7.56
N GLU A 367 17.74 19.54 7.58
CA GLU A 367 18.19 18.22 7.08
C GLU A 367 17.54 17.05 7.86
N GLU A 368 17.29 17.21 9.16
CA GLU A 368 16.61 16.21 9.99
C GLU A 368 15.15 16.03 9.56
N TRP A 369 14.45 17.11 9.23
CA TRP A 369 13.09 17.06 8.68
C TRP A 369 13.03 16.35 7.33
N ILE A 370 14.09 16.42 6.51
CA ILE A 370 14.21 15.62 5.29
C ILE A 370 14.47 14.15 5.65
N ALA A 371 15.33 13.88 6.63
CA ALA A 371 15.67 12.53 7.10
C ALA A 371 14.47 11.80 7.72
N ASP A 372 13.58 12.48 8.45
CA ASP A 372 12.37 11.91 9.02
C ASP A 372 11.40 11.35 7.96
N ALA A 373 11.45 11.86 6.72
CA ALA A 373 10.69 11.29 5.61
C ALA A 373 11.20 9.90 5.22
N VAL A 374 12.46 9.60 5.51
CA VAL A 374 13.14 8.36 5.17
C VAL A 374 12.91 7.29 6.24
N VAL A 375 12.85 7.68 7.53
CA VAL A 375 12.80 6.74 8.66
C VAL A 375 11.40 6.11 8.86
N ASN A 376 10.32 6.79 8.45
CA ASN A 376 8.95 6.36 8.73
C ASN A 376 8.31 5.42 7.69
N MET A 377 9.05 4.93 6.69
CA MET A 377 8.55 3.89 5.78
C MET A 377 8.83 2.52 6.40
N ASP A 378 7.93 2.07 7.27
CA ASP A 378 8.06 0.85 8.05
C ASP A 378 8.01 -0.41 7.16
N LEU A 379 9.20 -0.87 6.73
CA LEU A 379 9.41 -2.12 6.00
C LEU A 379 8.78 -3.33 6.69
N ALA A 380 8.69 -3.33 8.02
CA ALA A 380 8.19 -4.48 8.76
C ALA A 380 6.68 -4.68 8.62
N LYS A 381 5.92 -3.61 8.34
CA LYS A 381 4.47 -3.65 8.19
C LYS A 381 4.04 -4.20 6.82
N GLU A 382 4.76 -3.88 5.74
CA GLU A 382 4.44 -4.36 4.38
C GLU A 382 4.83 -5.85 4.15
N VAL A 383 5.68 -6.43 5.01
CA VAL A 383 6.19 -7.81 4.84
C VAL A 383 5.25 -8.88 5.40
N ARG A 384 4.31 -8.54 6.30
CA ARG A 384 3.51 -9.54 7.05
C ARG A 384 2.36 -10.19 6.28
N ASP A 385 1.89 -9.60 5.18
CA ASP A 385 0.56 -9.93 4.64
C ASP A 385 0.54 -10.81 3.39
N GLU A 386 1.69 -11.31 2.90
CA GLU A 386 1.71 -12.21 1.74
C GLU A 386 1.97 -13.67 2.12
N PRO A 387 1.09 -14.61 1.72
CA PRO A 387 1.28 -16.03 2.00
C PRO A 387 2.51 -16.57 1.27
N ALA A 388 3.29 -17.40 1.96
CA ALA A 388 4.43 -18.09 1.39
C ALA A 388 3.99 -19.02 0.24
N PRO A 389 4.83 -19.23 -0.79
CA PRO A 389 4.57 -20.23 -1.80
C PRO A 389 4.42 -21.61 -1.13
N VAL A 390 3.37 -22.33 -1.51
CA VAL A 390 3.09 -23.66 -0.97
C VAL A 390 4.15 -24.62 -1.52
N PRO A 391 4.85 -25.40 -0.66
CA PRO A 391 5.80 -26.38 -1.15
C PRO A 391 5.10 -27.36 -2.10
N PRO A 392 5.80 -27.82 -3.17
CA PRO A 392 5.25 -28.84 -4.05
C PRO A 392 4.90 -30.04 -3.17
N GLN A 393 3.61 -30.37 -3.12
CA GLN A 393 3.19 -31.61 -2.50
C GLN A 393 3.89 -32.72 -3.25
N ALA A 394 4.68 -33.53 -2.54
CA ALA A 394 5.19 -34.76 -3.10
C ALA A 394 3.97 -35.58 -3.51
N THR A 395 3.63 -35.57 -4.79
CA THR A 395 2.60 -36.45 -5.30
C THR A 395 3.12 -37.86 -5.08
N ASN A 396 2.40 -38.64 -4.28
CA ASN A 396 2.67 -40.06 -4.11
C ASN A 396 2.24 -40.79 -5.39
N ASP A 397 2.78 -40.40 -6.54
CA ASP A 397 2.47 -41.00 -7.84
C ASP A 397 3.13 -42.39 -8.00
N ASP A 398 3.78 -42.91 -6.96
CA ASP A 398 4.34 -44.27 -6.92
C ASP A 398 3.26 -45.36 -6.71
N ASP A 399 1.99 -45.02 -6.40
CA ASP A 399 0.91 -46.02 -6.20
C ASP A 399 0.13 -46.41 -7.47
N ASP A 400 0.24 -45.66 -8.58
CA ASP A 400 -0.56 -45.90 -9.80
C ASP A 400 0.20 -46.64 -10.93
N ALA A 401 1.49 -46.94 -10.76
CA ALA A 401 2.26 -47.66 -11.78
C ALA A 401 2.04 -49.20 -11.81
N PHE A 402 1.16 -49.76 -10.96
CA PHE A 402 0.88 -51.21 -10.89
C PHE A 402 -0.52 -51.61 -11.39
N LYS A 403 -1.22 -50.75 -12.14
CA LYS A 403 -2.48 -51.11 -12.83
C LYS A 403 -2.43 -50.73 -14.31
N GLY A 404 -1.85 -51.59 -15.14
CA GLY A 404 -1.96 -51.44 -16.59
C GLY A 404 -0.96 -52.26 -17.39
N ASN A 405 -1.24 -53.56 -17.54
CA ASN A 405 -1.01 -54.30 -18.79
C ASN A 405 -1.83 -55.59 -18.73
N GLY A 406 -3.14 -55.43 -18.96
CA GLY A 406 -3.86 -56.44 -19.70
C GLY A 406 -3.66 -56.14 -21.18
N GLN A 407 -3.01 -57.07 -21.89
CA GLN A 407 -3.11 -57.19 -23.34
C GLN A 407 -3.34 -58.66 -23.66
N ASP A 408 -4.52 -58.92 -24.22
CA ASP A 408 -4.75 -59.70 -25.43
C ASP A 408 -3.97 -61.03 -25.57
N GLU A 409 -4.63 -62.13 -25.18
CA GLU A 409 -4.93 -63.28 -26.06
C GLU A 409 -6.10 -64.11 -25.51
#